data_AF-A0A2D9CFN4-F1
#
_entry.id   AF-A0A2D9CFN4-F1
#
_cell.length_a   1.000
_cell.length_b   1.000
_cell.length_c   1.000
_cell.angle_alpha   90.00
_cell.angle_beta   90.00
_cell.angle_gamma   90.00
#
_symmetry.space_group_name_H-M   'P 1'
#
loop_
_entity.id
_entity.type
_entity.pdbx_description
1 polymer ?
#
loop_
_entity_poly.entity_id
_entity_poly.type
_entity_poly.pdbx_seq_one_letter_code
_entity_poly.pdbx_strand_id
1 'polypeptide(L)'
;MGCNDTNQDNALKDQRAEEKTKLDARVGKAARAKRIKQQQLDNLLKNRQAIVNPYAGMTNEMANLGVANKAAEFQAEQSDMALASTLDAMRSSGASAGGATALAQAALQSKKGIAASLQQQEASNQKAAAAGAQDLAKMKASGETIAFNAQEARENADINRASNQIDQYNQQMENAYDAYTTADLAN
;
A
#
# COMPACT_ATOMS: atom_id res chain seq x y z
N MET A 1 -60.54 57.01 15.66
CA MET A 1 -59.57 56.52 14.66
C MET A 1 -58.77 55.36 15.26
N GLY A 2 -59.37 54.18 15.48
CA GLY A 2 -58.68 53.12 16.25
C GLY A 2 -59.11 51.69 15.95
N CYS A 3 -59.76 51.43 14.81
CA CYS A 3 -60.18 50.08 14.43
C CYS A 3 -59.42 49.54 13.20
N ASN A 4 -58.58 50.37 12.55
CA ASN A 4 -57.81 49.97 11.36
C ASN A 4 -56.48 49.30 11.73
N ASP A 5 -55.86 49.71 12.84
CA ASP A 5 -54.55 49.20 13.27
C ASP A 5 -54.60 47.74 13.77
N THR A 6 -55.65 47.36 14.50
CA THR A 6 -55.83 45.98 15.01
C THR A 6 -56.04 44.93 13.92
N ASN A 7 -56.69 45.30 12.81
CA ASN A 7 -56.87 44.39 11.67
C ASN A 7 -55.58 44.24 10.86
N GLN A 8 -54.80 45.32 10.72
CA GLN A 8 -53.47 45.27 10.11
C GLN A 8 -52.50 44.42 10.94
N ASP A 9 -52.53 44.55 12.27
CA ASP A 9 -51.69 43.76 13.19
C ASP A 9 -52.01 42.26 13.15
N ASN A 10 -53.29 41.87 13.08
CA ASN A 10 -53.67 40.46 12.95
C ASN A 10 -53.27 39.88 11.59
N ALA A 11 -53.45 40.64 10.50
CA ALA A 11 -53.00 40.21 9.17
C ALA A 11 -51.47 40.03 9.08
N LEU A 12 -50.70 40.89 9.77
CA LEU A 12 -49.25 40.76 9.88
C LEU A 12 -48.84 39.52 10.69
N LYS A 13 -49.58 39.16 11.74
CA LYS A 13 -49.34 37.93 12.53
C LYS A 13 -49.61 36.66 11.73
N ASP A 14 -50.69 36.63 10.96
CA ASP A 14 -51.03 35.48 10.10
C ASP A 14 -49.99 35.29 8.98
N GLN A 15 -49.55 36.38 8.35
CA GLN A 15 -48.46 36.34 7.37
C GLN A 15 -47.15 35.81 7.97
N ARG A 16 -46.78 36.27 9.17
CA ARG A 16 -45.59 35.77 9.90
C ARG A 16 -45.71 34.28 10.24
N ALA A 17 -46.90 33.80 10.60
CA ALA A 17 -47.14 32.38 10.89
C ALA A 17 -47.02 31.49 9.63
N GLU A 18 -47.54 31.94 8.50
CA GLU A 18 -47.37 31.26 7.21
C GLU A 18 -45.91 31.24 6.75
N GLU A 19 -45.20 32.37 6.87
CA GLU A 19 -43.79 32.47 6.54
C GLU A 19 -42.94 31.55 7.42
N LYS A 20 -43.21 31.51 8.73
CA LYS A 20 -42.56 30.58 9.67
C LYS A 20 -42.78 29.13 9.29
N THR A 21 -44.01 28.75 8.92
CA THR A 21 -44.33 27.38 8.50
C THR A 21 -43.60 26.98 7.20
N LYS A 22 -43.55 27.90 6.22
CA LYS A 22 -42.79 27.71 4.97
C LYS A 22 -41.29 27.63 5.24
N LEU A 23 -40.77 28.42 6.17
CA LEU A 23 -39.38 28.39 6.62
C LEU A 23 -39.04 27.05 7.29
N ASP A 24 -39.84 26.59 8.24
CA ASP A 24 -39.66 25.32 8.94
C ASP A 24 -39.69 24.12 7.97
N ALA A 25 -40.60 24.14 6.99
CA ALA A 25 -40.64 23.13 5.94
C ALA A 25 -39.36 23.12 5.08
N ARG A 26 -38.82 24.30 4.75
CA ARG A 26 -37.55 24.44 4.01
C ARG A 26 -36.35 23.96 4.84
N VAL A 27 -36.27 24.35 6.11
CA VAL A 27 -35.22 23.93 7.06
C VAL A 27 -35.27 22.41 7.25
N GLY A 28 -36.45 21.83 7.47
CA GLY A 28 -36.64 20.39 7.62
C GLY A 28 -36.23 19.61 6.36
N LYS A 29 -36.55 20.12 5.16
CA LYS A 29 -36.11 19.52 3.89
C LYS A 29 -34.58 19.60 3.74
N ALA A 30 -33.97 20.73 4.08
CA ALA A 30 -32.52 20.92 4.03
C ALA A 30 -31.80 20.00 5.04
N ALA A 31 -32.30 19.87 6.27
CA ALA A 31 -31.75 19.01 7.30
C ALA A 31 -31.79 17.52 6.90
N ARG A 32 -32.89 17.06 6.29
CA ARG A 32 -33.00 15.69 5.73
C ARG A 32 -31.98 15.46 4.62
N ALA A 33 -31.86 16.41 3.68
CA ALA A 33 -30.88 16.32 2.61
C ALA A 33 -29.45 16.28 3.15
N LYS A 34 -29.11 17.11 4.14
CA LYS A 34 -27.83 17.10 4.85
C LYS A 34 -27.56 15.73 5.48
N ARG A 35 -28.52 15.16 6.19
CA ARG A 35 -28.38 13.83 6.83
C ARG A 35 -28.08 12.72 5.82
N ILE A 36 -28.81 12.68 4.71
CA ILE A 36 -28.58 11.69 3.65
C ILE A 36 -27.18 11.85 3.05
N LYS A 37 -26.77 13.08 2.76
CA LYS A 37 -25.43 13.37 2.24
C LYS A 37 -24.33 13.00 3.22
N GLN A 38 -24.54 13.24 4.51
CA GLN A 38 -23.62 12.81 5.56
C GLN A 38 -23.49 11.29 5.62
N GLN A 39 -24.61 10.55 5.57
CA GLN A 39 -24.58 9.08 5.54
C GLN A 39 -23.87 8.53 4.30
N GLN A 40 -24.12 9.13 3.13
CA GLN A 40 -23.43 8.75 1.89
C GLN A 40 -21.92 8.98 2.02
N LEU A 41 -21.52 10.11 2.59
CA LEU A 41 -20.13 10.41 2.87
C LEU A 41 -19.52 9.41 3.85
N ASP A 42 -20.15 9.15 4.99
CA ASP A 42 -19.64 8.22 6.01
C ASP A 42 -19.45 6.81 5.42
N ASN A 43 -20.36 6.38 4.54
CA ASN A 43 -20.22 5.12 3.81
C ASN A 43 -19.04 5.15 2.84
N LEU A 44 -18.81 6.26 2.13
CA LEU A 44 -17.64 6.41 1.28
C LEU A 44 -16.34 6.38 2.10
N LEU A 45 -16.31 7.02 3.27
CA LEU A 45 -15.16 7.03 4.18
C LEU A 45 -14.83 5.61 4.69
N LYS A 46 -15.85 4.86 5.13
CA LYS A 46 -15.70 3.50 5.63
C LYS A 46 -15.23 2.52 4.55
N ASN A 47 -15.65 2.72 3.30
CA ASN A 47 -15.34 1.85 2.18
C ASN A 47 -14.14 2.35 1.34
N ARG A 48 -13.31 3.24 1.87
CA ARG A 48 -12.11 3.70 1.16
C ARG A 48 -11.15 2.54 0.95
N GLN A 49 -10.58 2.48 -0.25
CA GLN A 49 -9.49 1.55 -0.54
C GLN A 49 -8.28 1.87 0.36
N ALA A 50 -7.64 0.81 0.84
CA ALA A 50 -6.36 0.92 1.54
C ALA A 50 -5.32 1.53 0.59
N ILE A 51 -4.53 2.47 1.12
CA ILE A 51 -3.37 2.97 0.38
C ILE A 51 -2.28 1.94 0.57
N VAL A 52 -1.81 1.37 -0.53
CA VAL A 52 -0.82 0.29 -0.51
C VAL A 52 0.35 0.65 -1.41
N ASN A 53 1.53 0.26 -0.98
CA ASN A 53 2.73 0.37 -1.79
C ASN A 53 2.71 -0.72 -2.90
N PRO A 54 2.70 -0.34 -4.19
CA PRO A 54 2.56 -1.29 -5.30
C PRO A 54 3.73 -2.27 -5.41
N TYR A 55 4.90 -1.94 -4.83
CA TYR A 55 6.10 -2.77 -4.86
C TYR A 55 6.29 -3.63 -3.61
N ALA A 56 5.43 -3.50 -2.59
CA ALA A 56 5.60 -4.19 -1.31
C ALA A 56 5.66 -5.73 -1.46
N GLY A 57 4.84 -6.27 -2.38
CA GLY A 57 4.76 -7.71 -2.66
C GLY A 57 5.84 -8.26 -3.59
N MET A 58 6.69 -7.42 -4.19
CA MET A 58 7.73 -7.90 -5.10
C MET A 58 8.90 -8.53 -4.33
N THR A 59 9.42 -9.62 -4.88
CA THR A 59 10.57 -10.38 -4.37
C THR A 59 11.67 -10.41 -5.42
N ASN A 60 12.91 -10.67 -5.01
CA ASN A 60 14.02 -10.81 -5.93
C ASN A 60 14.20 -12.29 -6.31
N GLU A 61 13.90 -12.62 -7.57
CA GLU A 61 13.98 -13.98 -8.11
C GLU A 61 15.41 -14.53 -8.11
N MET A 62 16.41 -13.67 -8.24
CA MET A 62 17.83 -14.06 -8.28
C MET A 62 18.36 -14.53 -6.93
N ALA A 63 17.66 -14.23 -5.83
CA ALA A 63 18.02 -14.71 -4.50
C ALA A 63 17.92 -16.25 -4.37
N ASN A 64 17.10 -16.90 -5.20
CA ASN A 64 16.89 -18.35 -5.15
C ASN A 64 17.93 -19.16 -5.95
N LEU A 65 18.79 -18.51 -6.74
CA LEU A 65 19.78 -19.21 -7.58
C LEU A 65 20.88 -19.90 -6.79
N GLY A 66 21.18 -19.46 -5.57
CA GLY A 66 22.16 -20.13 -4.69
C GLY A 66 21.75 -21.56 -4.31
N VAL A 67 20.45 -21.88 -4.31
CA VAL A 67 19.96 -23.24 -4.02
C VAL A 67 20.11 -24.17 -5.22
N ALA A 68 20.00 -23.65 -6.45
CA ALA A 68 20.20 -24.43 -7.66
C ALA A 68 21.67 -24.90 -7.81
N ASN A 69 22.64 -24.13 -7.30
CA ASN A 69 24.06 -24.53 -7.34
C ASN A 69 24.40 -25.72 -6.43
N LYS A 70 23.64 -25.95 -5.34
CA LYS A 70 23.80 -27.17 -4.52
C LYS A 70 23.57 -28.45 -5.33
N ALA A 71 22.72 -28.39 -6.37
CA ALA A 71 22.54 -29.53 -7.27
C ALA A 71 23.80 -29.81 -8.11
N ALA A 72 24.54 -28.77 -8.50
CA ALA A 72 25.79 -28.91 -9.24
C ALA A 72 26.93 -29.45 -8.36
N GLU A 73 27.02 -29.02 -7.09
CA GLU A 73 27.91 -29.64 -6.09
C GLU A 73 27.62 -31.13 -5.91
N PHE A 74 26.34 -31.51 -5.79
CA PHE A 74 25.93 -32.91 -5.64
C PHE A 74 26.30 -33.76 -6.86
N GLN A 75 26.24 -33.17 -8.06
CA GLN A 75 26.60 -33.85 -9.30
C GLN A 75 28.12 -34.04 -9.41
N ALA A 76 28.91 -33.09 -8.91
CA ALA A 76 30.35 -33.24 -8.79
C ALA A 76 30.71 -34.35 -7.78
N GLU A 77 30.05 -34.41 -6.62
CA GLU A 77 30.21 -35.50 -5.64
C GLU A 77 29.83 -36.87 -6.21
N GLN A 78 28.76 -36.96 -7.02
CA GLN A 78 28.41 -38.21 -7.71
C GLN A 78 29.50 -38.65 -8.69
N SER A 79 30.05 -37.71 -9.46
CA SER A 79 31.14 -38.02 -10.40
C SER A 79 32.39 -38.54 -9.67
N ASP A 80 32.59 -38.13 -8.41
CA ASP A 80 33.70 -38.59 -7.58
C ASP A 80 33.55 -40.00 -7.10
N MET A 81 32.35 -40.34 -6.64
CA MET A 81 32.01 -41.72 -6.30
C MET A 81 32.19 -42.63 -7.52
N ALA A 82 31.75 -42.17 -8.70
CA ALA A 82 31.93 -42.90 -9.95
C ALA A 82 33.41 -43.11 -10.27
N LEU A 83 34.24 -42.06 -10.18
CA LEU A 83 35.68 -42.15 -10.43
C LEU A 83 36.41 -43.05 -9.42
N ALA A 84 36.02 -42.99 -8.15
CA ALA A 84 36.56 -43.87 -7.11
C ALA A 84 36.25 -45.34 -7.39
N SER A 85 35.02 -45.65 -7.84
CA SER A 85 34.64 -46.99 -8.30
C SER A 85 35.45 -47.43 -9.52
N THR A 86 35.76 -46.51 -10.45
CA THR A 86 36.61 -46.81 -11.62
C THR A 86 38.06 -47.05 -11.22
N LEU A 87 38.57 -46.34 -10.22
CA LEU A 87 39.90 -46.54 -9.64
C LEU A 87 40.02 -47.90 -8.94
N ASP A 88 39.02 -48.31 -8.16
CA ASP A 88 38.98 -49.64 -7.56
C ASP A 88 38.89 -50.75 -8.61
N ALA A 89 38.10 -50.56 -9.67
CA ALA A 89 38.03 -51.50 -10.79
C ALA A 89 39.35 -51.62 -11.57
N MET A 90 40.05 -50.50 -11.81
CA MET A 90 41.39 -50.51 -12.43
C MET A 90 42.44 -51.18 -11.55
N ARG A 91 42.36 -50.95 -10.23
CA ARG A 91 43.25 -51.55 -9.24
C ARG A 91 43.02 -53.06 -9.15
N SER A 92 41.78 -53.52 -9.27
CA SER A 92 41.41 -54.93 -9.34
C SER A 92 41.77 -55.60 -10.68
N SER A 93 41.78 -54.86 -11.80
CA SER A 93 42.02 -55.42 -13.14
C SER A 93 43.49 -55.45 -13.55
N GLY A 94 44.39 -54.90 -12.72
CA GLY A 94 45.84 -54.87 -12.99
C GLY A 94 46.23 -53.84 -14.06
N ALA A 95 45.35 -52.88 -14.38
CA ALA A 95 45.69 -51.77 -15.26
C ALA A 95 46.89 -50.99 -14.68
N SER A 96 47.89 -50.70 -15.53
CA SER A 96 49.20 -50.18 -15.12
C SER A 96 49.10 -48.92 -14.23
N ALA A 97 49.96 -48.85 -13.20
CA ALA A 97 50.01 -47.74 -12.25
C ALA A 97 50.15 -46.35 -12.93
N GLY A 98 50.74 -46.30 -14.13
CA GLY A 98 50.85 -45.07 -14.94
C GLY A 98 49.53 -44.60 -15.56
N GLY A 99 48.69 -45.53 -16.05
CA GLY A 99 47.39 -45.19 -16.65
C GLY A 99 46.38 -44.71 -15.60
N ALA A 100 46.35 -45.36 -14.44
CA ALA A 100 45.52 -44.93 -13.31
C ALA A 100 45.93 -43.56 -12.76
N THR A 101 47.24 -43.30 -12.67
CA THR A 101 47.76 -41.99 -12.22
C THR A 101 47.46 -40.88 -13.24
N ALA A 102 47.58 -41.16 -14.54
CA ALA A 102 47.24 -40.20 -15.60
C ALA A 102 45.74 -39.84 -15.60
N LEU A 103 44.85 -40.83 -15.44
CA LEU A 103 43.41 -40.60 -15.36
C LEU A 103 43.05 -39.78 -14.11
N ALA A 104 43.64 -40.09 -12.95
CA ALA A 104 43.41 -39.36 -11.71
C ALA A 104 43.88 -37.89 -11.81
N GLN A 105 45.02 -37.65 -12.45
CA GLN A 105 45.51 -36.29 -12.70
C GLN A 105 44.61 -35.52 -13.68
N ALA A 106 44.14 -36.18 -14.75
CA ALA A 106 43.20 -35.59 -15.70
C ALA A 106 41.86 -35.24 -15.04
N ALA A 107 41.33 -36.13 -14.20
CA ALA A 107 40.11 -35.89 -13.44
C ALA A 107 40.27 -34.76 -12.41
N LEU A 108 41.42 -34.69 -11.71
CA LEU A 108 41.72 -33.60 -10.79
C LEU A 108 41.81 -32.25 -11.51
N GLN A 109 42.42 -32.20 -12.70
CA GLN A 109 42.46 -30.99 -13.52
C GLN A 109 41.06 -30.60 -14.04
N SER A 110 40.27 -31.59 -14.48
CA SER A 110 38.89 -31.38 -14.92
C SER A 110 38.03 -30.79 -13.80
N LYS A 111 38.11 -31.33 -12.58
CA LYS A 111 37.47 -30.77 -11.40
C LYS A 111 37.87 -29.34 -11.09
N LYS A 112 39.17 -29.04 -11.13
CA LYS A 112 39.66 -27.69 -10.88
C LYS A 112 39.10 -26.69 -11.89
N GLY A 113 38.99 -27.10 -13.16
CA GLY A 113 38.30 -26.33 -14.19
C GLY A 113 36.81 -26.11 -13.88
N ILE A 114 36.09 -27.19 -13.54
CA ILE A 114 34.65 -27.13 -13.21
C ILE A 114 34.41 -26.26 -11.97
N ALA A 115 35.19 -26.43 -10.91
CA ALA A 115 35.09 -25.65 -9.68
C ALA A 115 35.38 -24.16 -9.93
N ALA A 116 36.41 -23.85 -10.74
CA ALA A 116 36.71 -22.47 -11.12
C ALA A 116 35.55 -21.83 -11.90
N SER A 117 34.94 -22.57 -12.85
CA SER A 117 33.77 -22.09 -13.60
C SER A 117 32.53 -21.91 -12.72
N LEU A 118 32.27 -22.83 -11.78
CA LEU A 118 31.17 -22.72 -10.82
C LEU A 118 31.36 -21.51 -9.90
N GLN A 119 32.57 -21.29 -9.40
CA GLN A 119 32.88 -20.14 -8.56
C GLN A 119 32.68 -18.81 -9.31
N GLN A 120 33.07 -18.74 -10.59
CA GLN A 120 32.81 -17.57 -11.44
C GLN A 120 31.31 -17.35 -11.68
N GLN A 121 30.55 -18.42 -11.89
CA GLN A 121 29.10 -18.36 -12.06
C GLN A 121 28.42 -17.92 -10.76
N GLU A 122 28.86 -18.42 -9.62
CA GLU A 122 28.31 -18.06 -8.31
C GLU A 122 28.59 -16.59 -7.96
N ALA A 123 29.82 -16.11 -8.20
CA ALA A 123 30.15 -14.70 -8.05
C ALA A 123 29.27 -13.82 -8.96
N SER A 124 29.01 -14.26 -10.19
CA SER A 124 28.14 -13.54 -11.13
C SER A 124 26.68 -13.54 -10.66
N ASN A 125 26.18 -14.68 -10.18
CA ASN A 125 24.82 -14.82 -9.65
C ASN A 125 24.63 -13.99 -8.38
N GLN A 126 25.58 -14.02 -7.44
CA GLN A 126 25.55 -13.19 -6.23
C GLN A 126 25.55 -11.71 -6.58
N LYS A 127 26.36 -11.28 -7.56
CA LYS A 127 26.36 -9.90 -8.02
C LYS A 127 25.02 -9.49 -8.64
N ALA A 128 24.42 -10.35 -9.47
CA ALA A 128 23.11 -10.10 -10.05
C ALA A 128 22.00 -10.07 -8.98
N ALA A 129 22.07 -10.96 -7.99
CA ALA A 129 21.16 -10.98 -6.86
C ALA A 129 21.29 -9.71 -6.01
N ALA A 130 22.51 -9.27 -5.70
CA ALA A 130 22.75 -8.04 -4.96
C ALA A 130 22.23 -6.80 -5.72
N ALA A 131 22.47 -6.72 -7.03
CA ALA A 131 21.95 -5.66 -7.88
C ALA A 131 20.41 -5.64 -7.89
N GLY A 132 19.78 -6.80 -8.12
CA GLY A 132 18.33 -6.93 -8.09
C GLY A 132 17.73 -6.58 -6.73
N ALA A 133 18.40 -6.94 -5.63
CA ALA A 133 17.97 -6.58 -4.29
C ALA A 133 18.03 -5.07 -4.04
N GLN A 134 19.09 -4.42 -4.52
CA GLN A 134 19.24 -2.97 -4.42
C GLN A 134 18.15 -2.25 -5.23
N ASP A 135 17.85 -2.71 -6.44
CA ASP A 135 16.83 -2.09 -7.28
C ASP A 135 15.42 -2.34 -6.75
N LEU A 136 15.14 -3.54 -6.24
CA LEU A 136 13.90 -3.84 -5.54
C LEU A 136 13.73 -2.95 -4.29
N ALA A 137 14.78 -2.73 -3.52
CA ALA A 137 14.74 -1.84 -2.36
C ALA A 137 14.44 -0.39 -2.77
N LYS A 138 15.04 0.11 -3.86
CA LYS A 138 14.72 1.44 -4.42
C LYS A 138 13.26 1.53 -4.87
N MET A 139 12.74 0.51 -5.55
CA MET A 139 11.35 0.46 -5.98
C MET A 139 10.40 0.47 -4.77
N LYS A 140 10.67 -0.35 -3.75
CA LYS A 140 9.89 -0.36 -2.51
C LYS A 140 9.92 1.01 -1.82
N ALA A 141 11.07 1.64 -1.70
CA ALA A 141 11.18 2.99 -1.13
C ALA A 141 10.39 4.03 -1.95
N SER A 142 10.47 3.97 -3.28
CA SER A 142 9.69 4.84 -4.17
C SER A 142 8.18 4.64 -3.98
N GLY A 143 7.73 3.38 -3.93
CA GLY A 143 6.34 3.05 -3.68
C GLY A 143 5.86 3.50 -2.29
N GLU A 144 6.76 3.52 -1.31
CA GLU A 144 6.45 4.00 0.04
C GLU A 144 6.21 5.51 0.03
N THR A 145 7.04 6.26 -0.69
CA THR A 145 6.82 7.70 -0.90
C THR A 145 5.49 7.97 -1.61
N ILE A 146 5.12 7.15 -2.60
CA ILE A 146 3.82 7.28 -3.29
C ILE A 146 2.67 7.02 -2.31
N ALA A 147 2.76 5.96 -1.52
CA ALA A 147 1.76 5.63 -0.52
C ALA A 147 1.63 6.74 0.54
N PHE A 148 2.76 7.24 1.04
CA PHE A 148 2.81 8.35 1.98
C PHE A 148 2.15 9.61 1.42
N ASN A 149 2.50 10.04 0.21
CA ASN A 149 1.91 11.22 -0.43
C ASN A 149 0.41 11.06 -0.67
N ALA A 150 -0.05 9.86 -1.05
CA ALA A 150 -1.47 9.57 -1.19
C ALA A 150 -2.21 9.63 0.16
N GLN A 151 -1.54 9.24 1.25
CA GLN A 151 -2.07 9.31 2.59
C GLN A 151 -2.19 10.77 3.05
N GLU A 152 -1.13 11.56 2.90
CA GLU A 152 -1.13 13.00 3.19
C GLU A 152 -2.22 13.74 2.42
N ALA A 153 -2.38 13.46 1.12
CA ALA A 153 -3.45 14.06 0.32
C ALA A 153 -4.85 13.71 0.83
N ARG A 154 -5.05 12.46 1.26
CA ARG A 154 -6.31 12.00 1.86
C ARG A 154 -6.58 12.68 3.19
N GLU A 155 -5.59 12.74 4.06
CA GLU A 155 -5.69 13.34 5.39
C GLU A 155 -5.96 14.84 5.29
N ASN A 156 -5.26 15.55 4.42
CA ASN A 156 -5.54 16.97 4.13
C ASN A 156 -6.97 17.19 3.60
N ALA A 157 -7.47 16.30 2.74
CA ALA A 157 -8.86 16.39 2.26
C ALA A 157 -9.88 16.18 3.39
N ASP A 158 -9.58 15.29 4.35
CA ASP A 158 -10.42 15.06 5.52
C ASP A 158 -10.35 16.22 6.52
N ILE A 159 -9.17 16.78 6.76
CA ILE A 159 -8.96 17.99 7.58
C ILE A 159 -9.75 19.15 6.98
N ASN A 160 -9.59 19.44 5.69
CA ASN A 160 -10.31 20.53 5.02
C ASN A 160 -11.83 20.35 5.13
N ARG A 161 -12.31 19.11 5.03
CA ARG A 161 -13.73 18.81 5.20
C ARG A 161 -14.19 19.05 6.64
N ALA A 162 -13.43 18.59 7.62
CA ALA A 162 -13.73 18.78 9.03
C ALA A 162 -13.75 20.27 9.39
N SER A 163 -12.75 21.04 8.93
CA SER A 163 -12.70 22.49 9.11
C SER A 163 -13.93 23.19 8.52
N ASN A 164 -14.29 22.89 7.26
CA ASN A 164 -15.49 23.43 6.64
C ASN A 164 -16.78 23.09 7.43
N GLN A 165 -16.84 21.90 8.03
CA GLN A 165 -17.98 21.50 8.85
C GLN A 165 -18.02 22.27 10.19
N ILE A 166 -16.87 22.53 10.79
CA ILE A 166 -16.74 23.37 12.00
C ILE A 166 -17.16 24.80 11.69
N ASP A 167 -16.68 25.39 10.59
CA ASP A 167 -17.02 26.76 10.19
C ASP A 167 -18.53 26.90 9.94
N GLN A 168 -19.14 25.93 9.26
CA GLN A 168 -20.60 25.88 9.09
C GLN A 168 -21.34 25.76 10.42
N TYR A 169 -20.81 24.99 11.38
CA TYR A 169 -21.41 24.87 12.70
C TYR A 169 -21.33 26.18 13.48
N ASN A 170 -20.18 26.85 13.46
CA ASN A 170 -19.99 28.15 14.10
C ASN A 170 -20.93 29.20 13.51
N GLN A 171 -21.06 29.26 12.18
CA GLN A 171 -22.04 30.15 11.53
C GLN A 171 -23.49 29.82 11.91
N GLN A 172 -23.85 28.54 12.07
CA GLN A 172 -25.19 28.16 12.52
C GLN A 172 -25.45 28.59 13.97
N MET A 173 -24.43 28.50 14.83
CA MET A 173 -24.51 28.93 16.22
C MET A 173 -24.63 30.44 16.35
N GLU A 174 -23.86 31.21 15.58
CA GLU A 174 -23.98 32.68 15.58
C GLU A 174 -25.34 33.14 15.05
N ASN A 175 -25.80 32.58 13.93
CA ASN A 175 -27.14 32.90 13.42
C ASN A 175 -28.25 32.54 14.44
N ALA A 176 -28.09 31.45 15.20
CA ALA A 176 -29.05 31.07 16.24
C ALA A 176 -29.02 32.04 17.43
N TYR A 177 -27.83 32.53 17.81
CA TYR A 177 -27.65 33.52 18.86
C TYR A 177 -28.21 34.90 18.45
N ASP A 178 -27.96 35.33 17.21
CA ASP A 178 -28.51 36.57 16.65
C ASP A 178 -30.04 36.50 16.53
N ALA A 179 -30.59 35.34 16.12
CA ALA A 179 -32.04 35.12 16.10
C ALA A 179 -32.67 35.14 17.50
N TYR A 180 -31.97 34.61 18.52
CA TYR A 180 -32.43 34.66 19.90
C TYR A 180 -32.43 36.10 20.44
N THR A 181 -31.34 36.84 20.24
CA THR A 181 -31.19 38.22 20.72
C THR A 181 -32.14 39.20 20.02
N THR A 182 -32.36 39.06 18.71
CA THR A 182 -33.38 39.85 18.00
C THR A 182 -34.81 39.50 18.42
N ALA A 183 -35.08 38.24 18.79
CA ALA A 183 -36.38 37.84 19.34
C ALA A 183 -36.61 38.39 20.77
N ASP A 184 -35.57 38.48 21.60
CA ASP A 184 -35.65 39.08 22.95
C ASP A 184 -35.81 40.62 22.89
N LEU A 185 -35.19 41.28 21.92
CA LEU A 185 -35.32 42.74 21.70
C LEU A 185 -36.65 43.17 21.05
N ALA A 186 -37.43 42.21 20.50
CA ALA A 186 -38.71 42.46 19.86
C ALA A 186 -39.93 42.21 20.78
N ASN A 187 -39.70 41.77 22.03
CA ASN A 187 -40.70 41.71 23.10
C ASN A 187 -40.63 42.96 23.99
#